data_AF-A0A4Q4RCC8-F1
#
_entry.id   AF-A0A4Q4RCC8-F1
#
_cell.length_a   1.000
_cell.length_b   1.000
_cell.length_c   1.000
_cell.angle_alpha   90.00
_cell.angle_beta   90.00
_cell.angle_gamma   90.00
#
_symmetry.space_group_name_H-M   'P 1'
#
loop_
_entity.id
_entity.type
_entity.pdbx_description
1 polymer ?
#
loop_
_entity_poly.entity_id
_entity_poly.type
_entity_poly.pdbx_seq_one_letter_code
_entity_poly.pdbx_strand_id
1 'polypeptide(L)'
;MFTKLAVSFLAMQMLASATPNQQRRANDVDITSLDKNVTSTSGVGNVAAAGSLTPFGDIGVGCGINWQAGVSYGGGLTAGSSDFGLGGGFNITPEVLTVGAGLGLNSANVSANIQFTGAKNGSVELVFESSAPIVCTPGFKDGKSTVSCTTV
;
A
#
# COMPACT_ATOMS: atom_id res chain seq x y z
N MET A 1 -19.60 76.67 22.74
CA MET A 1 -21.01 76.32 22.46
C MET A 1 -21.08 75.95 20.99
N PHE A 2 -21.77 74.85 20.65
CA PHE A 2 -21.84 74.13 19.35
C PHE A 2 -20.62 73.28 18.97
N THR A 3 -20.69 72.08 18.39
CA THR A 3 -21.67 70.98 18.31
C THR A 3 -20.90 69.75 17.81
N LYS A 4 -21.32 68.56 18.23
CA LYS A 4 -20.85 67.22 17.84
C LYS A 4 -20.65 67.04 16.32
N LEU A 5 -19.70 66.18 15.93
CA LEU A 5 -19.99 65.09 14.99
C LEU A 5 -18.95 63.95 15.17
N ALA A 6 -19.34 62.92 15.90
CA ALA A 6 -18.63 61.65 15.92
C ALA A 6 -19.10 60.84 14.71
N VAL A 7 -18.21 60.60 13.75
CA VAL A 7 -18.47 59.72 12.60
C VAL A 7 -18.01 58.32 12.99
N SER A 8 -18.95 57.49 13.41
CA SER A 8 -18.75 56.06 13.63
C SER A 8 -18.72 55.33 12.29
N PHE A 9 -17.53 54.93 11.85
CA PHE A 9 -17.36 53.99 10.75
C PHE A 9 -17.61 52.56 11.25
N LEU A 10 -18.79 52.00 10.96
CA LEU A 10 -19.01 50.55 11.02
C LEU A 10 -18.33 49.93 9.78
N ALA A 11 -17.16 49.32 9.97
CA ALA A 11 -16.58 48.43 8.96
C ALA A 11 -17.26 47.07 9.07
N MET A 12 -18.22 46.81 8.18
CA MET A 12 -18.89 45.52 8.04
C MET A 12 -17.93 44.56 7.32
N GLN A 13 -17.22 43.73 8.08
CA GLN A 13 -16.37 42.68 7.50
C GLN A 13 -17.28 41.55 7.00
N MET A 14 -17.57 41.53 5.70
CA MET A 14 -18.19 40.38 5.06
C MET A 14 -17.18 39.22 5.04
N LEU A 15 -17.37 38.26 5.94
CA LEU A 15 -16.79 36.92 5.79
C LEU A 15 -17.51 36.24 4.64
N ALA A 16 -16.99 36.42 3.43
CA ALA A 16 -17.31 35.55 2.31
C ALA A 16 -16.65 34.20 2.59
N SER A 17 -17.33 33.34 3.35
CA SER A 17 -16.99 31.91 3.41
C SER A 17 -17.31 31.33 2.03
N ALA A 18 -16.32 31.34 1.16
CA ALA A 18 -16.35 30.54 -0.06
C ALA A 18 -16.30 29.07 0.37
N THR A 19 -17.46 28.46 0.56
CA THR A 19 -17.57 26.99 0.59
C THR A 19 -17.00 26.46 -0.71
N PRO A 20 -15.92 25.66 -0.70
CA PRO A 20 -15.47 25.01 -1.90
C PRO A 20 -16.59 24.06 -2.32
N ASN A 21 -17.18 24.33 -3.48
CA ASN A 21 -18.14 23.45 -4.12
C ASN A 21 -17.37 22.20 -4.56
N GLN A 22 -17.24 21.21 -3.67
CA GLN A 22 -16.78 19.88 -4.04
C GLN A 22 -17.82 19.31 -5.01
N GLN A 23 -17.56 19.46 -6.31
CA GLN A 23 -18.19 18.63 -7.32
C GLN A 23 -17.78 17.18 -7.04
N ARG A 24 -18.56 16.48 -6.21
CA ARG A 24 -18.49 15.03 -6.06
C ARG A 24 -18.79 14.40 -7.42
N ARG A 25 -17.73 14.08 -8.17
CA ARG A 25 -17.83 13.08 -9.24
C ARG A 25 -17.91 11.72 -8.56
N ALA A 26 -18.79 10.86 -9.02
CA ALA A 26 -19.12 9.54 -8.46
C ALA A 26 -18.00 8.48 -8.58
N ASN A 27 -16.73 8.91 -8.61
CA ASN A 27 -15.53 8.06 -8.55
C ASN A 27 -14.76 8.49 -7.30
N ASP A 28 -15.23 8.00 -6.15
CA ASP A 28 -14.76 8.44 -4.84
C ASP A 28 -13.64 7.49 -4.42
N VAL A 29 -12.38 7.95 -4.54
CA VAL A 29 -11.22 7.29 -3.95
C VAL A 29 -10.64 8.26 -2.94
N ASP A 30 -10.67 7.85 -1.68
CA ASP A 30 -10.23 8.68 -0.56
C ASP A 30 -9.09 8.02 0.20
N ILE A 31 -8.28 8.85 0.87
CA ILE A 31 -7.32 8.37 1.87
C ILE A 31 -8.11 7.90 3.08
N THR A 32 -8.11 6.60 3.33
CA THR A 32 -8.84 5.98 4.44
C THR A 32 -7.98 5.82 5.69
N SER A 33 -6.66 5.87 5.54
CA SER A 33 -5.72 5.84 6.65
C SER A 33 -4.43 6.58 6.28
N LEU A 34 -3.93 7.38 7.21
CA LEU A 34 -2.63 8.04 7.16
C LEU A 34 -2.10 8.10 8.58
N ASP A 35 -1.43 7.05 8.99
CA ASP A 35 -1.04 6.84 10.37
C ASP A 35 0.48 6.69 10.50
N LYS A 36 1.01 7.22 11.59
CA LYS A 36 2.40 7.00 11.98
C LYS A 36 2.50 6.89 13.50
N ASN A 37 3.37 6.01 13.96
CA ASN A 37 3.72 5.91 15.36
C ASN A 37 5.22 5.65 15.46
N VAL A 38 5.96 6.56 16.09
CA VAL A 38 7.42 6.59 16.04
C VAL A 38 7.99 6.85 17.43
N THR A 39 9.00 6.07 17.79
CA THR A 39 9.87 6.26 18.95
C THR A 39 11.31 6.50 18.48
N SER A 40 12.25 6.70 19.41
CA SER A 40 13.67 6.83 19.08
C SER A 40 14.30 5.56 18.50
N THR A 41 13.71 4.38 18.75
CA THR A 41 14.28 3.08 18.37
C THR A 41 13.37 2.25 17.48
N SER A 42 12.14 2.67 17.22
CA SER A 42 11.18 1.92 16.41
C SER A 42 10.13 2.80 15.80
N GLY A 43 9.42 2.29 14.81
CA GLY A 43 8.22 2.96 14.33
C GLY A 43 7.47 2.17 13.29
N VAL A 44 6.28 2.69 12.99
CA VAL A 44 5.43 2.28 11.87
C VAL A 44 4.93 3.52 11.15
N GLY A 45 4.72 3.38 9.86
CA GLY A 45 4.01 4.36 9.05
C GLY A 45 3.23 3.65 7.97
N ASN A 46 2.00 4.06 7.75
CA ASN A 46 1.13 3.47 6.74
C ASN A 46 0.24 4.53 6.09
N VAL A 47 -0.08 4.26 4.83
CA VAL A 47 -1.08 5.01 4.07
C VAL A 47 -1.96 4.01 3.35
N ALA A 48 -3.26 4.26 3.36
CA ALA A 48 -4.21 3.50 2.58
C ALA A 48 -5.19 4.43 1.87
N ALA A 49 -5.58 4.04 0.68
CA ALA A 49 -6.66 4.65 -0.08
C ALA A 49 -7.64 3.56 -0.51
N ALA A 50 -8.93 3.87 -0.45
CA ALA A 50 -9.97 2.96 -0.91
C ALA A 50 -11.12 3.75 -1.50
N GLY A 51 -11.94 3.08 -2.29
CA GLY A 51 -13.00 3.74 -3.02
C GLY A 51 -13.69 2.85 -4.02
N SER A 52 -14.59 3.44 -4.80
CA SER A 52 -15.25 2.75 -5.90
C SER A 52 -14.83 3.38 -7.23
N LEU A 53 -14.29 2.57 -8.14
CA LEU A 53 -13.77 3.00 -9.43
C LEU A 53 -14.38 2.14 -10.54
N THR A 54 -15.22 2.74 -11.38
CA THR A 54 -15.74 2.05 -12.57
C THR A 54 -14.60 1.82 -13.58
N PRO A 55 -14.46 0.62 -14.17
CA PRO A 55 -15.32 -0.57 -14.10
C PRO A 55 -14.90 -1.62 -13.05
N PHE A 56 -13.92 -1.33 -12.20
CA PHE A 56 -13.31 -2.27 -11.26
C PHE A 56 -14.14 -2.52 -9.98
N GLY A 57 -15.18 -1.72 -9.74
CA GLY A 57 -15.95 -1.77 -8.50
C GLY A 57 -15.16 -1.22 -7.33
N ASP A 58 -15.29 -1.85 -6.16
CA ASP A 58 -14.58 -1.42 -4.97
C ASP A 58 -13.11 -1.83 -5.04
N ILE A 59 -12.24 -0.86 -4.78
CA ILE A 59 -10.80 -1.01 -4.80
C ILE A 59 -10.18 -0.53 -3.49
N GLY A 60 -9.03 -1.10 -3.16
CA GLY A 60 -8.19 -0.65 -2.07
C GLY A 60 -6.72 -0.77 -2.43
N VAL A 61 -5.92 0.18 -1.97
CA VAL A 61 -4.46 0.11 -2.00
C VAL A 61 -3.92 0.60 -0.67
N GLY A 62 -2.94 -0.10 -0.13
CA GLY A 62 -2.26 0.26 1.09
C GLY A 62 -0.77 0.01 0.96
N CYS A 63 0.03 0.83 1.63
CA CYS A 63 1.42 0.50 1.87
C CYS A 63 1.82 0.92 3.28
N GLY A 64 2.86 0.29 3.77
CA GLY A 64 3.38 0.60 5.09
C GLY A 64 4.80 0.12 5.27
N ILE A 65 5.45 0.70 6.27
CA ILE A 65 6.78 0.34 6.72
C ILE A 65 6.76 0.18 8.23
N ASN A 66 7.65 -0.66 8.73
CA ASN A 66 7.90 -0.84 10.15
C ASN A 66 9.39 -1.05 10.39
N TRP A 67 9.91 -0.57 11.51
CA TRP A 67 11.31 -0.77 11.86
C TRP A 67 11.52 -0.83 13.36
N GLN A 68 12.60 -1.49 13.75
CA GLN A 68 13.14 -1.54 15.10
C GLN A 68 14.66 -1.63 15.03
N ALA A 69 15.34 -0.66 15.67
CA ALA A 69 16.79 -0.53 15.67
C ALA A 69 17.46 -1.81 16.18
N GLY A 70 18.45 -2.28 15.43
CA GLY A 70 19.20 -3.51 15.75
C GLY A 70 18.43 -4.82 15.58
N VAL A 71 17.14 -4.77 15.22
CA VAL A 71 16.28 -5.97 15.11
C VAL A 71 15.82 -6.20 13.68
N SER A 72 15.09 -5.26 13.09
CA SER A 72 14.60 -5.41 11.72
C SER A 72 14.07 -4.11 11.12
N TYR A 73 13.92 -4.11 9.81
CA TYR A 73 13.04 -3.17 9.10
C TYR A 73 12.35 -3.89 7.96
N GLY A 74 11.15 -3.45 7.64
CA GLY A 74 10.33 -4.05 6.63
C GLY A 74 9.29 -3.10 6.10
N GLY A 75 8.52 -3.61 5.17
CA GLY A 75 7.41 -2.89 4.59
C GLY A 75 6.74 -3.70 3.53
N GLY A 76 5.64 -3.17 3.03
CA GLY A 76 4.87 -3.84 2.01
C GLY A 76 3.84 -2.94 1.35
N LEU A 77 3.29 -3.49 0.29
CA LEU A 77 2.19 -2.94 -0.46
C LEU A 77 1.13 -4.02 -0.60
N THR A 78 -0.11 -3.62 -0.43
CA THR A 78 -1.28 -4.41 -0.74
C THR A 78 -2.18 -3.63 -1.68
N ALA A 79 -2.81 -4.33 -2.61
CA ALA A 79 -3.84 -3.77 -3.45
C ALA A 79 -4.89 -4.84 -3.72
N GLY A 80 -6.12 -4.45 -3.97
CA GLY A 80 -7.14 -5.43 -4.32
C GLY A 80 -8.47 -4.81 -4.67
N SER A 81 -9.36 -5.69 -5.11
CA SER A 81 -10.78 -5.47 -5.35
C SER A 81 -11.58 -6.66 -4.83
N SER A 82 -12.87 -6.74 -5.16
CA SER A 82 -13.69 -7.93 -4.90
C SER A 82 -13.14 -9.19 -5.58
N ASP A 83 -12.50 -9.06 -6.74
CA ASP A 83 -12.09 -10.19 -7.58
C ASP A 83 -10.61 -10.56 -7.45
N PHE A 84 -9.75 -9.57 -7.17
CA PHE A 84 -8.31 -9.74 -7.19
C PHE A 84 -7.66 -9.20 -5.93
N GLY A 85 -6.63 -9.89 -5.46
CA GLY A 85 -5.73 -9.42 -4.42
C GLY A 85 -4.29 -9.44 -4.90
N LEU A 86 -3.51 -8.46 -4.50
CA LEU A 86 -2.08 -8.38 -4.67
C LEU A 86 -1.47 -7.96 -3.34
N GLY A 87 -0.41 -8.65 -2.94
CA GLY A 87 0.38 -8.28 -1.78
C GLY A 87 1.86 -8.45 -2.08
N GLY A 88 2.69 -7.64 -1.46
CA GLY A 88 4.11 -7.83 -1.48
C GLY A 88 4.78 -7.09 -0.35
N GLY A 89 5.98 -7.51 -0.03
CA GLY A 89 6.72 -6.89 1.04
C GLY A 89 8.12 -7.43 1.18
N PHE A 90 8.82 -6.85 2.13
CA PHE A 90 10.16 -7.25 2.49
C PHE A 90 10.32 -7.16 3.99
N ASN A 91 11.23 -7.97 4.50
CA ASN A 91 11.68 -7.92 5.87
C ASN A 91 13.20 -8.15 5.89
N ILE A 92 13.91 -7.28 6.59
CA ILE A 92 15.36 -7.31 6.68
C ILE A 92 15.72 -7.33 8.16
N THR A 93 16.49 -8.35 8.53
CA THR A 93 17.10 -8.54 9.83
C THR A 93 18.62 -8.47 9.69
N PRO A 94 19.41 -8.47 10.79
CA PRO A 94 20.86 -8.56 10.70
C PRO A 94 21.40 -9.78 9.94
N GLU A 95 20.61 -10.86 9.84
CA GLU A 95 21.04 -12.14 9.27
C GLU A 95 20.37 -12.50 7.95
N VAL A 96 19.16 -12.00 7.71
CA VAL A 96 18.31 -12.44 6.59
C VAL A 96 17.56 -11.27 5.97
N LEU A 97 17.55 -11.25 4.63
CA LEU A 97 16.65 -10.48 3.77
C LEU A 97 15.60 -11.43 3.21
N THR A 98 14.33 -11.10 3.37
CA THR A 98 13.22 -11.80 2.73
C THR A 98 12.43 -10.81 1.90
N VAL A 99 12.13 -11.17 0.66
CA VAL A 99 11.22 -10.45 -0.23
C VAL A 99 10.11 -11.41 -0.62
N GLY A 100 8.86 -10.99 -0.53
CA GLY A 100 7.71 -11.79 -0.90
C GLY A 100 6.73 -11.01 -1.75
N ALA A 101 6.02 -11.73 -2.61
CA ALA A 101 4.88 -11.21 -3.33
C ALA A 101 3.85 -12.32 -3.51
N GLY A 102 2.58 -11.96 -3.56
CA GLY A 102 1.48 -12.89 -3.72
C GLY A 102 0.32 -12.26 -4.44
N LEU A 103 -0.45 -13.10 -5.11
CA LEU A 103 -1.68 -12.73 -5.77
C LEU A 103 -2.80 -13.68 -5.39
N GLY A 104 -4.02 -13.16 -5.37
CA GLY A 104 -5.24 -13.88 -5.13
C GLY A 104 -6.25 -13.60 -6.24
N LEU A 105 -6.95 -14.66 -6.68
CA LEU A 105 -8.08 -14.63 -7.59
C LEU A 105 -9.29 -15.08 -6.77
N ASN A 106 -10.01 -14.13 -6.17
CA ASN A 106 -11.05 -14.40 -5.18
C ASN A 106 -12.21 -15.21 -5.78
N SER A 107 -12.60 -14.90 -7.01
CA SER A 107 -13.67 -15.60 -7.73
C SER A 107 -13.35 -17.06 -8.03
N ALA A 108 -12.07 -17.39 -8.19
CA ALA A 108 -11.58 -18.76 -8.40
C ALA A 108 -11.14 -19.44 -7.09
N ASN A 109 -11.11 -18.69 -5.97
CA ASN A 109 -10.50 -19.12 -4.71
C ASN A 109 -9.07 -19.66 -4.87
N VAL A 110 -8.28 -19.03 -5.75
CA VAL A 110 -6.89 -19.39 -6.04
C VAL A 110 -5.95 -18.31 -5.53
N SER A 111 -4.82 -18.71 -4.95
CA SER A 111 -3.73 -17.79 -4.58
C SER A 111 -2.39 -18.40 -4.92
N ALA A 112 -1.42 -17.55 -5.24
CA ALA A 112 -0.03 -17.95 -5.43
C ALA A 112 0.91 -16.94 -4.78
N ASN A 113 1.97 -17.42 -4.13
CA ASN A 113 2.96 -16.63 -3.43
C ASN A 113 4.37 -17.02 -3.87
N ILE A 114 5.25 -16.03 -3.97
CA ILE A 114 6.69 -16.20 -4.03
C ILE A 114 7.31 -15.63 -2.77
N GLN A 115 8.35 -16.31 -2.28
CA GLN A 115 9.25 -15.79 -1.27
C GLN A 115 10.68 -16.05 -1.69
N PHE A 116 11.47 -14.98 -1.71
CA PHE A 116 12.90 -15.03 -1.96
C PHE A 116 13.64 -14.63 -0.70
N THR A 117 14.49 -15.52 -0.21
CA THR A 117 15.24 -15.34 1.03
C THR A 117 16.73 -15.38 0.73
N GLY A 118 17.44 -14.33 1.12
CA GLY A 118 18.90 -14.26 1.10
C GLY A 118 19.43 -14.14 2.52
N ALA A 119 20.32 -15.04 2.92
CA ALA A 119 20.97 -14.97 4.22
C ALA A 119 22.41 -14.48 4.10
N LYS A 120 22.91 -13.85 5.17
CA LYS A 120 24.25 -13.26 5.25
C LYS A 120 25.38 -14.28 5.09
N ASN A 121 25.10 -15.55 5.35
CA ASN A 121 26.01 -16.66 5.10
C ASN A 121 26.17 -17.01 3.60
N GLY A 122 25.45 -16.33 2.70
CA GLY A 122 25.50 -16.53 1.25
C GLY A 122 24.44 -17.49 0.70
N SER A 123 23.56 -18.07 1.53
CA SER A 123 22.48 -18.92 1.04
C SER A 123 21.36 -18.10 0.43
N VAL A 124 20.79 -18.63 -0.66
CA VAL A 124 19.64 -18.06 -1.36
C VAL A 124 18.59 -19.14 -1.55
N GLU A 125 17.34 -18.81 -1.25
CA GLU A 125 16.18 -19.69 -1.39
C GLU A 125 15.06 -18.98 -2.13
N LEU A 126 14.39 -19.71 -3.03
CA LEU A 126 13.15 -19.31 -3.66
C LEU A 126 12.08 -20.34 -3.31
N VAL A 127 11.03 -19.91 -2.63
CA VAL A 127 9.84 -20.71 -2.33
C VAL A 127 8.69 -20.19 -3.18
N PHE A 128 8.00 -21.10 -3.85
CA PHE A 128 6.75 -20.82 -4.54
C PHE A 128 5.64 -21.65 -3.92
N GLU A 129 4.57 -21.00 -3.49
CA GLU A 129 3.41 -21.61 -2.87
C GLU A 129 2.16 -21.30 -3.70
N SER A 130 1.23 -22.24 -3.76
CA SER A 130 -0.05 -22.06 -4.45
C SER A 130 -1.13 -22.85 -3.74
N SER A 131 -2.36 -22.35 -3.76
CA SER A 131 -3.53 -23.10 -3.28
C SER A 131 -4.00 -24.18 -4.26
N ALA A 132 -3.57 -24.11 -5.51
CA ALA A 132 -3.78 -25.13 -6.55
C ALA A 132 -2.49 -25.92 -6.82
N PRO A 133 -2.56 -27.18 -7.29
CA PRO A 133 -1.37 -27.96 -7.64
C PRO A 133 -0.47 -27.22 -8.63
N ILE A 134 0.85 -27.36 -8.45
CA ILE A 134 1.84 -26.60 -9.20
C ILE A 134 2.63 -27.54 -10.10
N VAL A 135 2.88 -27.11 -11.33
CA VAL A 135 3.88 -27.69 -12.22
C VAL A 135 4.97 -26.65 -12.47
N CYS A 136 6.21 -26.96 -12.07
CA CYS A 136 7.38 -26.13 -12.35
C CYS A 136 8.26 -26.80 -13.41
N THR A 137 8.49 -26.10 -14.52
CA THR A 137 9.33 -26.58 -15.62
C THR A 137 10.63 -25.77 -15.70
N PRO A 138 11.80 -26.42 -15.64
CA PRO A 138 13.06 -25.74 -15.90
C PRO A 138 13.18 -25.42 -17.40
N GLY A 139 13.87 -24.32 -17.72
CA GLY A 139 14.11 -23.89 -19.09
C GLY A 139 15.36 -23.01 -19.21
N PHE A 140 15.70 -22.64 -20.43
CA PHE A 140 16.83 -21.76 -20.72
C PHE A 140 16.40 -20.69 -21.73
N LYS A 141 16.60 -19.42 -21.38
CA LYS A 141 16.21 -18.28 -22.23
C LYS A 141 17.25 -17.17 -22.11
N ASP A 142 17.71 -16.65 -23.24
CA ASP A 142 18.67 -15.52 -23.32
C ASP A 142 19.94 -15.73 -22.48
N GLY A 143 20.48 -16.95 -22.49
CA GLY A 143 21.69 -17.30 -21.73
C GLY A 143 21.46 -17.52 -20.23
N LYS A 144 20.21 -17.51 -19.76
CA LYS A 144 19.85 -17.63 -18.34
C LYS A 144 19.01 -18.88 -18.11
N SER A 145 19.30 -19.58 -17.01
CA SER A 145 18.42 -20.62 -16.48
C SER A 145 17.12 -19.98 -15.98
N THR A 146 16.00 -20.62 -16.26
CA THR A 146 14.65 -20.17 -15.89
C THR A 146 13.88 -21.32 -15.26
N VAL A 147 12.95 -21.00 -14.37
CA VAL A 147 11.94 -21.95 -13.86
C VAL A 147 10.59 -21.28 -14.05
N SER A 148 9.69 -21.94 -14.76
CA SER A 148 8.32 -21.48 -14.96
C SER A 148 7.38 -22.35 -14.15
N CYS A 149 6.70 -21.77 -13.16
CA CYS A 149 5.71 -22.46 -12.35
C CYS A 149 4.31 -22.02 -12.75
N THR A 150 3.42 -22.99 -12.98
CA THR A 150 2.01 -22.76 -13.32
C THR A 150 1.11 -23.59 -12.42
N THR A 151 -0.02 -23.03 -12.04
CA THR A 151 -1.10 -23.74 -11.34
C THR A 151 -1.93 -24.54 -12.35
N VAL A 152 -2.33 -25.77 -12.01
CA VAL A 152 -3.18 -26.65 -12.84
C VAL A 152 -4.54 -26.92 -12.22
#